data_AF-A0A2G9Z1M2-F1
#
_entry.id   AF-A0A2G9Z1M2-F1
#
_cell.length_a   1.000
_cell.length_b   1.000
_cell.length_c   1.000
_cell.angle_alpha   90.00
_cell.angle_beta   90.00
_cell.angle_gamma   90.00
#
_symmetry.space_group_name_H-M   'P 1'
#
loop_
_entity.id
_entity.type
_entity.pdbx_description
1 polymer ?
#
loop_
_entity_poly.entity_id
_entity_poly.type
_entity_poly.pdbx_seq_one_letter_code
_entity_poly.pdbx_strand_id
1 'polypeptide(L)'
;MTKFLKIFIIFSILSIFTYFVYPIIKNRYFNPAPTAPIENSLAPTPSTSTAPTTSENPAEETAPASLEDSLSGKNTVPADPNAILNLNERGTPDSENLAHITTEHCDNNCDAFSLDFNLLEYCQQVCGIAPIKDVSNCDNKSDIEKDYCLKDLAIGKKDSKLCEGILDANIKLTCQNRILEDSLENQPRSESPDF
;
A
#
# COMPACT_ATOMS: atom_id res chain seq x y z
N MET A 1 -13.81 -23.52 51.00
CA MET A 1 -13.11 -24.52 50.15
C MET A 1 -13.34 -24.33 48.65
N THR A 2 -14.56 -24.03 48.18
CA THR A 2 -14.86 -23.89 46.73
C THR A 2 -14.08 -22.80 45.99
N LYS A 3 -13.69 -21.71 46.66
CA LYS A 3 -12.87 -20.64 46.07
C LYS A 3 -11.43 -21.09 45.74
N PHE A 4 -10.82 -21.88 46.63
CA PHE A 4 -9.48 -22.43 46.39
C PHE A 4 -9.48 -23.43 45.24
N LEU A 5 -10.51 -24.28 45.14
CA LEU A 5 -10.66 -25.24 44.04
C LEU A 5 -10.72 -24.56 42.67
N LYS A 6 -11.45 -23.43 42.55
CA LYS A 6 -11.52 -22.67 41.28
C LYS A 6 -10.17 -22.08 40.88
N ILE A 7 -9.39 -21.58 41.84
CA ILE A 7 -8.05 -21.04 41.59
C ILE A 7 -7.11 -22.14 41.05
N PHE A 8 -7.13 -23.34 41.65
CA PHE A 8 -6.34 -24.47 41.18
C PHE A 8 -6.69 -24.90 39.75
N ILE A 9 -7.97 -24.89 39.38
CA ILE A 9 -8.41 -25.22 38.01
C ILE A 9 -7.85 -24.21 36.99
N ILE A 10 -7.89 -22.92 37.31
CA ILE A 10 -7.36 -21.86 36.42
C ILE A 10 -5.84 -22.02 36.21
N PHE A 11 -5.08 -22.28 37.28
CA PHE A 11 -3.63 -22.51 37.18
C PHE A 11 -3.27 -23.78 36.37
N SER A 12 -4.08 -24.83 36.49
CA SER A 12 -3.90 -26.05 35.72
C SER A 12 -4.11 -25.80 34.22
N ILE A 13 -5.15 -25.05 33.84
CA ILE A 13 -5.42 -24.68 32.44
C ILE A 13 -4.29 -23.81 31.87
N LEU A 14 -3.82 -22.80 32.64
CA LEU A 14 -2.70 -21.94 32.22
C LEU A 14 -1.42 -22.73 31.99
N SER A 15 -1.13 -23.72 32.85
CA SER A 15 0.08 -24.56 32.70
C SER A 15 0.02 -25.45 31.45
N ILE A 16 -1.16 -25.96 31.10
CA ILE A 16 -1.35 -26.73 29.87
C ILE A 16 -1.15 -25.80 28.67
N PHE A 17 -1.73 -24.60 28.69
CA PHE A 17 -1.60 -23.65 27.59
C PHE A 17 -0.15 -23.22 27.34
N THR A 18 0.61 -22.91 28.40
CA THR A 18 2.02 -22.56 28.26
C THR A 18 2.87 -23.72 27.75
N TYR A 19 2.56 -24.96 28.13
CA TYR A 19 3.24 -26.15 27.60
C TYR A 19 3.07 -26.31 26.08
N PHE A 20 1.89 -26.02 25.54
CA PHE A 20 1.63 -26.09 24.09
C PHE A 20 2.19 -24.90 23.31
N VAL A 21 2.18 -23.70 23.89
CA VAL A 21 2.67 -22.48 23.21
C VAL A 21 4.21 -22.39 23.21
N TYR A 22 4.88 -22.89 24.25
CA TYR A 22 6.34 -22.85 24.40
C TYR A 22 7.14 -23.41 23.20
N PRO A 23 6.85 -24.60 22.64
CA PRO A 23 7.63 -25.14 21.52
C PRO A 23 7.52 -24.31 20.23
N ILE A 24 6.38 -23.64 19.99
CA ILE A 24 6.18 -22.80 18.80
C ILE A 24 7.07 -21.56 18.88
N ILE A 25 7.09 -20.89 20.02
CA ILE A 25 7.93 -19.71 20.26
C ILE A 25 9.41 -20.12 20.21
N LYS A 26 9.77 -21.24 20.85
CA LYS A 26 11.17 -21.69 20.86
C LYS A 26 11.73 -21.91 19.46
N ASN A 27 10.95 -22.51 18.56
CA ASN A 27 11.41 -22.83 17.21
C ASN A 27 11.61 -21.59 16.32
N ARG A 28 10.90 -20.49 16.59
CA ARG A 28 11.06 -19.24 15.82
C ARG A 28 12.19 -18.35 16.31
N TYR A 29 12.42 -18.29 17.63
CA TYR A 29 13.35 -17.32 18.20
C TYR A 29 14.73 -17.88 18.54
N PHE A 30 14.84 -19.20 18.78
CA PHE A 30 16.10 -19.80 19.26
C PHE A 30 16.82 -20.69 18.24
N ASN A 31 16.25 -20.86 17.03
CA ASN A 31 16.95 -21.46 15.90
C ASN A 31 17.17 -20.38 14.83
N PRO A 32 18.17 -19.49 14.98
CA PRO A 32 18.61 -18.69 13.86
C PRO A 32 19.05 -19.65 12.76
N ALA A 33 18.48 -19.50 11.56
CA ALA A 33 18.91 -20.26 10.40
C ALA A 33 20.44 -20.09 10.24
N PRO A 34 21.19 -21.14 9.82
CA PRO A 34 22.61 -21.01 9.52
C PRO A 34 22.79 -19.93 8.48
N THR A 35 23.40 -18.82 8.87
CA THR A 35 23.79 -17.73 7.99
C THR A 35 24.72 -18.29 6.93
N ALA A 36 24.25 -18.40 5.69
CA ALA A 36 25.12 -18.61 4.55
C ALA A 36 26.12 -17.42 4.47
N PRO A 37 27.40 -17.65 4.18
CA PRO A 37 28.37 -16.57 4.08
C PRO A 37 28.00 -15.67 2.90
N ILE A 38 27.73 -14.39 3.17
CA ILE A 38 27.64 -13.37 2.14
C ILE A 38 29.07 -13.07 1.68
N GLU A 39 29.39 -13.54 0.47
CA GLU A 39 30.62 -13.24 -0.23
C GLU A 39 30.58 -11.77 -0.70
N ASN A 40 31.43 -10.95 -0.08
CA ASN A 40 31.66 -9.57 -0.47
C ASN A 40 32.20 -9.49 -1.91
N SER A 41 31.59 -8.67 -2.76
CA SER A 41 32.24 -8.19 -3.99
C SER A 41 32.06 -6.67 -4.16
N LEU A 42 33.22 -6.02 -4.20
CA LEU A 42 33.53 -4.60 -4.33
C LEU A 42 33.02 -3.97 -5.65
N ALA A 43 32.61 -2.70 -5.60
CA ALA A 43 33.34 -1.59 -6.24
C ALA A 43 32.62 -0.23 -6.04
N PRO A 44 33.32 0.84 -5.61
CA PRO A 44 32.85 2.22 -5.71
C PRO A 44 33.39 2.90 -6.99
N THR A 45 32.51 3.51 -7.77
CA THR A 45 32.89 4.32 -8.95
C THR A 45 32.91 5.81 -8.59
N PRO A 46 34.00 6.55 -8.87
CA PRO A 46 34.07 7.99 -8.67
C PRO A 46 33.65 8.74 -9.95
N SER A 47 32.99 9.89 -9.82
CA SER A 47 32.94 10.89 -10.89
C SER A 47 32.81 12.30 -10.33
N THR A 48 33.94 12.99 -10.44
CA THR A 48 34.16 14.43 -10.49
C THR A 48 33.27 15.11 -11.54
N SER A 49 32.85 16.37 -11.30
CA SER A 49 33.20 17.54 -12.13
C SER A 49 32.14 18.66 -12.13
N THR A 50 32.59 19.84 -11.65
CA THR A 50 32.37 21.18 -12.25
C THR A 50 31.04 21.92 -12.01
N ALA A 51 31.12 22.91 -11.10
CA ALA A 51 30.44 24.20 -11.22
C ALA A 51 31.09 25.04 -12.34
N PRO A 52 30.39 25.98 -13.02
CA PRO A 52 30.43 27.36 -12.50
C PRO A 52 29.21 28.29 -12.85
N THR A 53 28.99 29.26 -11.94
CA THR A 53 28.65 30.69 -12.19
C THR A 53 27.21 31.15 -12.55
N THR A 54 26.59 31.80 -11.55
CA THR A 54 25.98 33.15 -11.51
C THR A 54 25.04 33.65 -12.62
N SER A 55 23.82 34.04 -12.24
CA SER A 55 23.30 35.41 -12.48
C SER A 55 22.03 35.73 -11.68
N GLU A 56 21.98 36.95 -11.12
CA GLU A 56 20.88 37.61 -10.41
C GLU A 56 19.74 38.08 -11.36
N ASN A 57 18.47 37.93 -10.90
CA ASN A 57 17.23 38.78 -10.93
C ASN A 57 16.95 39.81 -12.07
N PRO A 58 15.75 40.46 -12.19
CA PRO A 58 14.39 40.21 -11.64
C PRO A 58 13.21 40.33 -12.67
N ALA A 59 12.01 39.93 -12.21
CA ALA A 59 10.62 40.35 -12.56
C ALA A 59 10.27 40.89 -13.97
N GLU A 60 9.23 40.33 -14.62
CA GLU A 60 7.99 41.06 -15.00
C GLU A 60 6.85 40.13 -15.48
N GLU A 61 5.65 40.64 -15.27
CA GLU A 61 4.26 40.21 -15.46
C GLU A 61 3.81 40.01 -16.91
N THR A 62 3.10 38.91 -17.26
CA THR A 62 1.84 38.94 -18.07
C THR A 62 1.12 37.57 -18.11
N ALA A 63 -0.21 37.60 -18.02
CA ALA A 63 -1.17 36.48 -18.09
C ALA A 63 -1.59 36.15 -19.56
N PRO A 64 -2.69 35.39 -19.81
CA PRO A 64 -2.87 33.94 -19.70
C PRO A 64 -3.25 33.27 -21.06
N ALA A 65 -3.47 31.94 -21.02
CA ALA A 65 -4.19 31.09 -21.98
C ALA A 65 -3.35 30.23 -22.97
N SER A 66 -3.23 28.93 -22.67
CA SER A 66 -3.90 27.87 -23.44
C SER A 66 -3.75 26.53 -22.70
N LEU A 67 -4.89 25.96 -22.32
CA LEU A 67 -5.09 24.59 -21.84
C LEU A 67 -5.53 23.82 -23.08
N GLU A 68 -4.69 22.99 -23.70
CA GLU A 68 -5.04 21.83 -24.57
C GLU A 68 -3.74 21.21 -25.12
N ASP A 69 -2.94 20.52 -24.30
CA ASP A 69 -2.13 19.37 -24.77
C ASP A 69 -1.38 18.72 -23.60
N SER A 70 -1.77 17.51 -23.19
CA SER A 70 -0.92 16.50 -22.53
C SER A 70 -1.78 15.44 -21.81
N LEU A 71 -2.51 14.65 -22.59
CA LEU A 71 -2.92 13.30 -22.19
C LEU A 71 -2.33 12.31 -23.20
N SER A 72 -0.99 12.24 -23.22
CA SER A 72 -0.25 11.13 -23.83
C SER A 72 0.54 10.42 -22.73
N GLY A 73 -0.20 9.86 -21.77
CA GLY A 73 0.32 8.89 -20.81
C GLY A 73 0.49 7.55 -21.51
N LYS A 74 1.69 7.28 -22.00
CA LYS A 74 2.09 5.97 -22.52
C LYS A 74 2.11 4.97 -21.37
N ASN A 75 0.99 4.27 -21.15
CA ASN A 75 0.92 3.11 -20.25
C ASN A 75 1.68 1.94 -20.89
N THR A 76 3.00 1.93 -20.72
CA THR A 76 3.78 0.70 -20.83
C THR A 76 3.48 -0.16 -19.61
N VAL A 77 2.59 -1.12 -19.77
CA VAL A 77 2.42 -2.25 -18.84
C VAL A 77 3.73 -3.02 -18.81
N PRO A 78 4.47 -3.09 -17.67
CA PRO A 78 5.65 -3.92 -17.57
C PRO A 78 5.20 -5.38 -17.40
N ALA A 79 5.63 -6.25 -18.31
CA ALA A 79 5.37 -7.69 -18.27
C ALA A 79 6.34 -8.44 -17.33
N ASP A 80 6.72 -7.84 -16.20
CA ASP A 80 7.63 -8.44 -15.22
C ASP A 80 6.86 -8.79 -13.93
N PRO A 81 6.76 -10.08 -13.56
CA PRO A 81 6.12 -10.50 -12.31
C PRO A 81 6.86 -10.05 -11.04
N ASN A 82 8.11 -9.56 -11.17
CA ASN A 82 8.87 -8.91 -10.11
C ASN A 82 8.94 -7.39 -10.27
N ALA A 83 8.03 -6.79 -11.05
CA ALA A 83 7.88 -5.35 -11.08
C ALA A 83 7.52 -4.87 -9.66
N ILE A 84 8.58 -4.51 -8.91
CA ILE A 84 8.47 -3.66 -7.75
C ILE A 84 7.70 -2.46 -8.24
N LEU A 85 6.47 -2.32 -7.76
CA LEU A 85 5.71 -1.08 -7.82
C LEU A 85 6.59 -0.05 -7.08
N ASN A 86 7.53 0.56 -7.80
CA ASN A 86 8.43 1.58 -7.28
C ASN A 86 7.60 2.84 -7.07
N LEU A 87 6.86 2.85 -5.97
CA LEU A 87 5.97 3.91 -5.49
C LEU A 87 6.71 4.87 -4.55
N ASN A 88 7.93 5.24 -4.91
CA ASN A 88 8.83 6.01 -4.06
C ASN A 88 8.64 7.54 -4.16
N GLU A 89 7.52 8.04 -4.68
CA GLU A 89 7.26 9.49 -4.65
C GLU A 89 6.04 9.83 -3.79
N ARG A 90 6.40 10.40 -2.63
CA ARG A 90 5.59 11.17 -1.69
C ARG A 90 4.93 10.36 -0.57
N GLY A 91 5.78 9.69 0.21
CA GLY A 91 5.49 9.43 1.61
C GLY A 91 5.29 10.75 2.36
N THR A 92 4.19 10.87 3.09
CA THR A 92 4.05 11.87 4.14
C THR A 92 5.15 11.62 5.20
N PRO A 93 5.61 12.66 5.91
CA PRO A 93 6.75 12.56 6.85
C PRO A 93 6.54 11.61 8.05
N ASP A 94 5.38 10.98 8.18
CA ASP A 94 5.07 10.00 9.23
C ASP A 94 5.08 8.53 8.71
N SER A 95 5.46 8.32 7.43
CA SER A 95 5.37 7.04 6.71
C SER A 95 6.62 6.14 6.80
N GLU A 96 7.60 6.45 7.65
CA GLU A 96 8.92 5.77 7.64
C GLU A 96 8.92 4.31 8.12
N ASN A 97 7.75 3.71 8.39
CA ASN A 97 7.62 2.30 8.75
C ASN A 97 6.43 1.57 8.08
N LEU A 98 5.80 2.15 7.06
CA LEU A 98 4.82 1.41 6.26
C LEU A 98 5.58 0.37 5.44
N ALA A 99 5.35 -0.91 5.74
CA ALA A 99 6.06 -1.99 5.09
C ALA A 99 5.82 -1.93 3.57
N HIS A 100 6.88 -2.16 2.81
CA HIS A 100 6.83 -2.17 1.37
C HIS A 100 5.89 -3.29 0.87
N ILE A 101 4.72 -2.92 0.35
CA ILE A 101 3.74 -3.88 -0.19
C ILE A 101 4.16 -4.30 -1.60
N THR A 102 4.48 -5.57 -1.80
CA THR A 102 4.82 -6.15 -3.11
C THR A 102 3.59 -6.80 -3.76
N THR A 103 3.68 -7.08 -5.06
CA THR A 103 2.69 -7.88 -5.80
C THR A 103 2.48 -9.25 -5.17
N GLU A 104 3.55 -9.92 -4.73
CA GLU A 104 3.49 -11.20 -4.02
C GLU A 104 2.62 -11.13 -2.75
N HIS A 105 2.61 -9.98 -2.06
CA HIS A 105 1.73 -9.81 -0.90
C HIS A 105 0.26 -9.72 -1.31
N CYS A 106 -0.05 -9.04 -2.42
CA CYS A 106 -1.40 -8.97 -2.97
C CYS A 106 -1.89 -10.33 -3.46
N ASP A 107 -1.05 -11.08 -4.18
CA ASP A 107 -1.39 -12.41 -4.70
C ASP A 107 -1.67 -13.41 -3.57
N ASN A 108 -1.01 -13.24 -2.42
CA ASN A 108 -1.22 -14.03 -1.22
C ASN A 108 -2.24 -13.39 -0.25
N ASN A 109 -3.17 -12.56 -0.74
CA ASN A 109 -4.23 -11.92 0.07
C ASN A 109 -3.74 -11.25 1.37
N CYS A 110 -2.51 -10.72 1.36
CA CYS A 110 -1.88 -10.08 2.51
C CYS A 110 -1.64 -11.00 3.72
N ASP A 111 -1.57 -12.33 3.53
CA ASP A 111 -1.38 -13.32 4.61
C ASP A 111 -0.09 -13.11 5.42
N ALA A 112 0.95 -12.53 4.79
CA ALA A 112 2.19 -12.17 5.48
C ALA A 112 1.97 -11.18 6.64
N PHE A 113 0.86 -10.42 6.61
CA PHE A 113 0.55 -9.37 7.57
C PHE A 113 -0.57 -9.76 8.55
N SER A 114 -1.03 -11.02 8.58
CA SER A 114 -2.15 -11.43 9.44
C SER A 114 -1.94 -11.22 10.94
N LEU A 115 -0.70 -10.99 11.39
CA LEU A 115 -0.37 -10.72 12.79
C LEU A 115 -0.48 -9.23 13.16
N ASP A 116 -0.45 -8.32 12.18
CA ASP A 116 -0.55 -6.88 12.38
C ASP A 116 -1.77 -6.34 11.61
N PHE A 117 -2.84 -6.03 12.35
CA PHE A 117 -4.10 -5.59 11.77
C PHE A 117 -3.99 -4.30 10.97
N ASN A 118 -3.12 -3.35 11.38
CA ASN A 118 -2.99 -2.08 10.67
C ASN A 118 -2.31 -2.29 9.33
N LEU A 119 -1.27 -3.13 9.31
CA LEU A 119 -0.54 -3.44 8.09
C LEU A 119 -1.34 -4.35 7.15
N LEU A 120 -2.13 -5.27 7.71
CA LEU A 120 -3.09 -6.08 6.96
C LEU A 120 -4.13 -5.19 6.28
N GLU A 121 -4.74 -4.25 7.01
CA GLU A 121 -5.70 -3.32 6.43
C GLU A 121 -5.04 -2.48 5.33
N TYR A 122 -3.87 -1.90 5.59
CA TYR A 122 -3.14 -1.15 4.57
C TYR A 122 -2.86 -1.97 3.30
N CYS A 123 -2.34 -3.19 3.46
CA CYS A 123 -2.10 -4.10 2.35
C CYS A 123 -3.40 -4.37 1.57
N GLN A 124 -4.50 -4.70 2.25
CA GLN A 124 -5.79 -4.94 1.57
C GLN A 124 -6.29 -3.71 0.82
N GLN A 125 -6.06 -2.52 1.37
CA GLN A 125 -6.44 -1.25 0.78
C GLN A 125 -5.65 -0.94 -0.49
N VAL A 126 -4.34 -1.21 -0.49
CA VAL A 126 -3.42 -1.05 -1.63
C VAL A 126 -3.61 -2.15 -2.68
N CYS A 127 -3.86 -3.39 -2.27
CA CYS A 127 -4.12 -4.49 -3.20
C CYS A 127 -5.53 -4.44 -3.82
N GLY A 128 -6.39 -3.51 -3.38
CA GLY A 128 -7.76 -3.40 -3.88
C GLY A 128 -8.67 -4.58 -3.50
N ILE A 129 -8.32 -5.31 -2.44
CA ILE A 129 -9.05 -6.47 -1.91
C ILE A 129 -9.99 -6.04 -0.77
N ALA A 130 -9.69 -4.89 -0.14
CA ALA A 130 -10.53 -4.34 0.91
C ALA A 130 -11.97 -4.11 0.40
N PRO A 131 -12.99 -4.46 1.20
CA PRO A 131 -14.37 -4.22 0.83
C PRO A 131 -14.66 -2.71 0.79
N ILE A 132 -15.39 -2.29 -0.24
CA ILE A 132 -15.83 -0.91 -0.40
C ILE A 132 -16.88 -0.61 0.67
N LYS A 133 -16.64 0.41 1.50
CA LYS A 133 -17.61 0.87 2.51
C LYS A 133 -18.49 1.97 1.89
N ASP A 134 -19.80 1.91 2.14
CA ASP A 134 -20.69 3.02 1.77
C ASP A 134 -20.44 4.19 2.71
N VAL A 135 -19.78 5.23 2.21
CA VAL A 135 -19.36 6.40 2.96
C VAL A 135 -19.88 7.67 2.28
N SER A 136 -20.27 8.65 3.10
CA SER A 136 -20.82 9.92 2.61
C SER A 136 -20.03 11.16 3.05
N ASN A 137 -19.20 11.05 4.09
CA ASN A 137 -18.40 12.16 4.62
C ASN A 137 -17.02 11.68 5.08
N CYS A 138 -15.96 12.27 4.51
CA CYS A 138 -14.56 11.97 4.82
C CYS A 138 -13.83 13.14 5.51
N ASP A 139 -14.48 14.28 5.72
CA ASP A 139 -13.84 15.52 6.19
C ASP A 139 -13.38 15.44 7.65
N ASN A 140 -14.05 14.60 8.45
CA ASN A 140 -13.76 14.41 9.87
C ASN A 140 -12.67 13.36 10.14
N LYS A 141 -12.04 12.81 9.11
CA LYS A 141 -10.99 11.79 9.22
C LYS A 141 -9.62 12.42 9.01
N SER A 142 -8.60 11.82 9.63
CA SER A 142 -7.21 12.26 9.49
C SER A 142 -6.39 11.24 8.70
N ASP A 143 -5.37 11.75 8.03
CA ASP A 143 -4.28 10.97 7.43
C ASP A 143 -4.77 9.77 6.59
N ILE A 144 -4.30 8.57 6.92
CA ILE A 144 -4.58 7.35 6.18
C ILE A 144 -6.06 6.94 6.19
N GLU A 145 -6.78 7.24 7.26
CA GLU A 145 -8.22 6.94 7.32
C GLU A 145 -9.02 7.80 6.35
N LYS A 146 -8.58 9.05 6.18
CA LYS A 146 -9.17 9.97 5.19
C LYS A 146 -8.93 9.45 3.79
N ASP A 147 -7.73 8.98 3.50
CA ASP A 147 -7.36 8.39 2.22
C ASP A 147 -8.21 7.15 1.89
N TYR A 148 -8.39 6.23 2.84
CA TYR A 148 -9.30 5.09 2.67
C TYR A 148 -10.74 5.53 2.40
N CYS A 149 -11.23 6.51 3.16
CA CYS A 149 -12.59 7.02 3.00
C CYS A 149 -12.79 7.67 1.62
N LEU A 150 -11.84 8.51 1.19
CA LEU A 150 -11.89 9.14 -0.13
C LEU A 150 -11.84 8.11 -1.25
N LYS A 151 -11.04 7.05 -1.11
CA LYS A 151 -11.04 5.93 -2.06
C LYS A 151 -12.42 5.29 -2.17
N ASP A 152 -12.99 4.87 -1.04
CA ASP A 152 -14.29 4.18 -1.03
C ASP A 152 -15.40 5.09 -1.61
N LEU A 153 -15.37 6.39 -1.25
CA LEU A 153 -16.29 7.40 -1.79
C LEU A 153 -16.13 7.57 -3.31
N ALA A 154 -14.90 7.61 -3.81
CA ALA A 154 -14.57 7.78 -5.22
C ALA A 154 -15.04 6.57 -6.03
N ILE A 155 -14.78 5.36 -5.55
CA ILE A 155 -15.21 4.11 -6.20
C ILE A 155 -16.74 4.03 -6.20
N GLY A 156 -17.39 4.25 -5.06
CA GLY A 156 -18.85 4.22 -4.95
C GLY A 156 -19.56 5.22 -5.87
N LYS A 157 -18.96 6.40 -6.08
CA LYS A 157 -19.48 7.43 -7.00
C LYS A 157 -18.98 7.30 -8.44
N LYS A 158 -18.00 6.42 -8.69
CA LYS A 158 -17.24 6.32 -9.95
C LYS A 158 -16.67 7.68 -10.40
N ASP A 159 -16.16 8.47 -9.45
CA ASP A 159 -15.58 9.79 -9.71
C ASP A 159 -14.08 9.81 -9.41
N SER A 160 -13.27 9.72 -10.46
CA SER A 160 -11.81 9.67 -10.35
C SER A 160 -11.19 10.95 -9.80
N LYS A 161 -11.89 12.10 -9.86
CA LYS A 161 -11.40 13.36 -9.29
C LYS A 161 -11.30 13.29 -7.77
N LEU A 162 -12.15 12.48 -7.13
CA LEU A 162 -12.10 12.29 -5.69
C LEU A 162 -10.82 11.54 -5.25
N CYS A 163 -10.21 10.73 -6.13
CA CYS A 163 -8.91 10.10 -5.87
C CYS A 163 -7.77 11.12 -5.82
N GLU A 164 -7.92 12.32 -6.39
CA GLU A 164 -6.83 13.31 -6.42
C GLU A 164 -6.49 13.86 -5.02
N GLY A 165 -7.48 13.88 -4.13
CA GLY A 165 -7.34 14.33 -2.74
C GLY A 165 -6.70 13.31 -1.79
N ILE A 166 -6.41 12.10 -2.27
CA ILE A 166 -5.71 11.05 -1.51
C ILE A 166 -4.23 11.39 -1.46
N LEU A 167 -3.65 11.37 -0.26
CA LEU A 167 -2.24 11.72 -0.03
C LEU A 167 -1.32 10.54 -0.28
N ASP A 168 -1.69 9.34 0.16
CA ASP A 168 -0.94 8.11 -0.08
C ASP A 168 -1.00 7.71 -1.57
N ALA A 169 0.18 7.63 -2.20
CA ALA A 169 0.31 7.33 -3.61
C ALA A 169 -0.19 5.93 -3.99
N ASN A 170 -0.01 4.92 -3.12
CA ASN A 170 -0.43 3.54 -3.35
C ASN A 170 -1.96 3.45 -3.36
N ILE A 171 -2.60 4.07 -2.37
CA ILE A 171 -4.07 4.12 -2.23
C ILE A 171 -4.66 4.93 -3.39
N LYS A 172 -4.04 6.05 -3.76
CA LYS A 172 -4.47 6.87 -4.89
C LYS A 172 -4.42 6.12 -6.21
N LEU A 173 -3.33 5.42 -6.49
CA LEU A 173 -3.19 4.60 -7.69
C LEU A 173 -4.27 3.51 -7.73
N THR A 174 -4.47 2.83 -6.60
CA THR A 174 -5.49 1.77 -6.47
C THR A 174 -6.90 2.32 -6.70
N CYS A 175 -7.20 3.50 -6.16
CA CYS A 175 -8.46 4.21 -6.38
C CYS A 175 -8.74 4.43 -7.87
N GLN A 176 -7.75 4.96 -8.60
CA GLN A 176 -7.87 5.24 -10.04
C GLN A 176 -8.02 3.95 -10.86
N ASN A 177 -7.22 2.93 -10.55
CA ASN A 177 -7.28 1.64 -11.25
C ASN A 177 -8.65 0.99 -11.07
N ARG A 178 -9.19 0.96 -9.84
CA ARG A 178 -10.52 0.38 -9.58
C ARG A 178 -11.64 1.09 -10.32
N ILE A 179 -11.65 2.42 -10.34
CA ILE A 179 -12.67 3.17 -11.11
C ILE A 179 -12.56 2.88 -12.61
N LEU A 180 -11.33 2.75 -13.13
CA LEU A 180 -11.11 2.42 -14.53
C LEU A 180 -11.59 1.01 -14.87
N GLU A 181 -11.23 0.01 -14.04
CA GLU A 181 -11.68 -1.38 -14.18
C GLU A 181 -13.21 -1.47 -14.16
N ASP A 182 -13.86 -0.84 -13.19
CA ASP A 182 -15.32 -0.81 -13.08
C ASP A 182 -15.96 -0.14 -14.31
N SER A 183 -15.32 0.89 -14.87
CA SER A 183 -15.81 1.56 -16.07
C SER A 183 -15.71 0.69 -17.32
N LEU A 184 -14.69 -0.16 -17.40
CA LEU A 184 -14.52 -1.11 -18.51
C LEU A 184 -15.48 -2.30 -18.39
N GLU A 185 -15.69 -2.84 -17.18
CA GLU A 185 -16.59 -3.98 -16.96
C GLU A 185 -18.06 -3.61 -17.16
N ASN A 186 -18.45 -2.38 -16.82
CA ASN A 186 -19.82 -1.90 -16.96
C ASN A 186 -20.17 -1.39 -18.37
N GLN A 187 -19.27 -1.46 -19.35
CA GLN A 187 -19.66 -1.20 -20.74
C GLN A 187 -20.60 -2.32 -21.19
N PRO A 188 -21.81 -2.00 -21.69
CA PRO A 188 -22.67 -3.01 -22.27
C PRO A 188 -21.88 -3.68 -23.39
N ARG A 189 -21.62 -4.98 -23.28
CA ARG A 189 -21.11 -5.75 -24.42
C ARG A 189 -22.08 -5.47 -25.55
N SER A 190 -21.61 -4.76 -26.57
CA SER A 190 -22.35 -4.66 -27.82
C SER A 190 -22.46 -6.10 -28.32
N GLU A 191 -23.62 -6.71 -28.09
CA GLU A 191 -23.96 -8.02 -28.64
C GLU A 191 -23.67 -7.95 -30.14
N SER A 192 -22.68 -8.72 -30.58
CA SER A 192 -22.37 -8.84 -31.99
C SER A 192 -23.63 -9.39 -32.66
N PRO A 193 -24.18 -8.73 -33.68
CA PRO A 193 -25.30 -9.30 -34.41
C PRO A 193 -24.84 -10.64 -35.00
N ASP A 194 -25.47 -11.72 -34.55
CA ASP A 194 -25.31 -13.05 -35.14
C ASP A 194 -25.62 -12.95 -36.64
N PHE A 195 -24.61 -13.24 -37.47
CA PHE A 195 -24.73 -13.35 -38.93
C PHE A 195 -24.74 -14.82 -39.35
#